data_AF-A0A9E0IXP7-F1
#
_entry.id   AF-A0A9E0IXP7-F1
#
_cell.length_a   1.000
_cell.length_b   1.000
_cell.length_c   1.000
_cell.angle_alpha   90.00
_cell.angle_beta   90.00
_cell.angle_gamma   90.00
#
_symmetry.space_group_name_H-M   'P 1'
#
loop_
_entity.id
_entity.type
_entity.pdbx_description
1 polymer ?
#
loop_
_entity_poly.entity_id
_entity_poly.type
_entity_poly.pdbx_seq_one_letter_code
_entity_poly.pdbx_strand_id
1 'polypeptide(L)'
;MSKTVFLWGYRFGMAAFVANAAFVVVQAMQLLRWIHYPYDEILIYGFSLCIVGPFLLEMLALHYIAEQDKKFWSHGALLFTLIYAVFVTANYVVQLTTVIPMNLRGVGADIKLLAQTPHSMFWDYDAIGYIAMGIACLLALPVFERQGFGRWVRHAFLANALVTPLIAFVYFYPEFSERLLLLGIPWTITAPAAMLFLALYFRRMTPNERT
;
A
#
# COMPACT_ATOMS: atom_id res chain seq x y z
N MET A 1 16.06 14.87 -18.02
CA MET A 1 15.46 13.67 -17.38
C MET A 1 14.37 13.12 -18.29
N SER A 2 14.28 11.80 -18.45
CA SER A 2 13.45 11.22 -19.53
C SER A 2 11.94 11.39 -19.26
N LYS A 3 11.20 11.96 -20.22
CA LYS A 3 9.71 12.04 -20.23
C LYS A 3 9.07 10.68 -19.91
N THR A 4 9.75 9.60 -20.27
CA THR A 4 9.37 8.21 -20.00
C THR A 4 9.15 7.93 -18.51
N VAL A 5 10.01 8.45 -17.62
CA VAL A 5 9.89 8.21 -16.17
C VAL A 5 8.61 8.84 -15.62
N PHE A 6 8.28 10.07 -16.03
CA PHE A 6 7.04 10.73 -15.62
C PHE A 6 5.80 10.01 -16.13
N LEU A 7 5.80 9.58 -17.41
CA LEU A 7 4.67 8.85 -17.99
C LEU A 7 4.41 7.53 -17.26
N TRP A 8 5.47 6.75 -17.00
CA TRP A 8 5.33 5.48 -16.31
C TRP A 8 5.01 5.67 -14.83
N GLY A 9 5.61 6.65 -14.15
CA GLY A 9 5.24 7.02 -12.78
C GLY A 9 3.75 7.35 -12.65
N TYR A 10 3.20 8.14 -13.58
CA TYR A 10 1.75 8.41 -13.62
C TYR A 10 0.92 7.13 -13.82
N ARG A 11 1.28 6.28 -14.79
CA ARG A 11 0.53 5.05 -15.09
C ARG A 11 0.53 4.07 -13.92
N PHE A 12 1.70 3.86 -13.30
CA PHE A 12 1.83 2.98 -12.15
C PHE A 12 1.11 3.55 -10.92
N GLY A 13 1.21 4.86 -10.67
CA GLY A 13 0.45 5.49 -9.59
C GLY A 13 -1.06 5.42 -9.78
N MET A 14 -1.56 5.60 -11.01
CA MET A 14 -2.99 5.40 -11.31
C MET A 14 -3.42 3.94 -11.12
N ALA A 15 -2.60 2.97 -11.53
CA ALA A 15 -2.88 1.56 -11.32
C ALA A 15 -2.89 1.19 -9.82
N ALA A 16 -1.94 1.72 -9.04
CA ALA A 16 -1.89 1.55 -7.58
C ALA A 16 -3.14 2.15 -6.91
N PHE A 17 -3.51 3.38 -7.30
CA PHE A 17 -4.72 4.05 -6.81
C PHE A 17 -5.99 3.25 -7.10
N VAL A 18 -6.18 2.77 -8.34
CA VAL A 18 -7.37 2.01 -8.72
C VAL A 18 -7.44 0.67 -7.97
N ALA A 19 -6.31 -0.04 -7.86
CA ALA A 19 -6.25 -1.28 -7.09
C ALA A 19 -6.57 -1.05 -5.61
N ASN A 20 -6.05 0.03 -5.00
CA ASN A 20 -6.31 0.38 -3.61
C ASN A 20 -7.78 0.82 -3.40
N ALA A 21 -8.34 1.60 -4.31
CA ALA A 21 -9.75 1.95 -4.27
C ALA A 21 -10.66 0.71 -4.37
N ALA A 22 -10.33 -0.24 -5.25
CA ALA A 22 -11.05 -1.51 -5.34
C ALA A 22 -10.93 -2.34 -4.05
N PHE A 23 -9.72 -2.42 -3.47
CA PHE A 23 -9.50 -3.04 -2.17
C PHE A 23 -10.39 -2.42 -1.09
N VAL A 24 -10.44 -1.08 -0.99
CA VAL A 24 -11.27 -0.37 0.01
C VAL A 24 -12.76 -0.68 -0.19
N VAL A 25 -13.25 -0.73 -1.42
CA VAL A 25 -14.63 -1.10 -1.73
C VAL A 25 -14.93 -2.52 -1.25
N VAL A 26 -14.06 -3.47 -1.57
CA VAL A 26 -14.22 -4.88 -1.15
C VAL A 26 -14.15 -5.01 0.37
N GLN A 27 -13.21 -4.32 1.02
CA GLN A 27 -13.09 -4.30 2.48
C GLN A 27 -14.38 -3.76 3.14
N ALA A 28 -14.97 -2.71 2.58
CA ALA A 28 -16.26 -2.19 3.05
C ALA A 28 -17.38 -3.21 2.87
N MET A 29 -17.45 -3.88 1.72
CA MET A 29 -18.43 -4.96 1.48
C MET A 29 -18.27 -6.12 2.45
N GLN A 30 -17.04 -6.48 2.82
CA GLN A 30 -16.77 -7.52 3.82
C GLN A 30 -17.25 -7.09 5.21
N LEU A 31 -16.93 -5.86 5.65
CA LEU A 31 -17.38 -5.34 6.94
C LEU A 31 -18.90 -5.23 7.03
N LEU A 32 -19.57 -4.90 5.91
CA LEU A 32 -21.03 -4.88 5.79
C LEU A 32 -21.67 -6.27 5.60
N ARG A 33 -20.87 -7.35 5.56
CA ARG A 33 -21.30 -8.73 5.34
C ARG A 33 -22.05 -8.95 4.01
N TRP A 34 -21.69 -8.20 2.97
CA TRP A 34 -22.26 -8.37 1.63
C TRP A 34 -21.53 -9.47 0.83
N ILE A 35 -20.26 -9.71 1.18
CA ILE A 35 -19.45 -10.81 0.65
C ILE A 35 -18.96 -11.68 1.81
N HIS A 36 -18.73 -12.96 1.52
CA HIS A 36 -18.40 -13.98 2.49
C HIS A 36 -17.31 -14.91 1.95
N TYR A 37 -16.71 -15.68 2.85
CA TYR A 37 -15.71 -16.69 2.52
C TYR A 37 -16.21 -17.64 1.41
N PRO A 38 -15.37 -17.94 0.39
CA PRO A 38 -13.97 -17.52 0.22
C PRO A 38 -13.80 -16.21 -0.57
N TYR A 39 -14.87 -15.64 -1.11
CA TYR A 39 -14.78 -14.56 -2.09
C TYR A 39 -14.31 -13.24 -1.47
N ASP A 40 -14.67 -12.98 -0.22
CA ASP A 40 -14.17 -11.81 0.52
C ASP A 40 -12.65 -11.84 0.65
N GLU A 41 -12.09 -12.94 1.13
CA GLU A 41 -10.64 -13.13 1.25
C GLU A 41 -9.93 -13.10 -0.12
N ILE A 42 -10.46 -13.81 -1.12
CA ILE A 42 -9.89 -13.82 -2.48
C ILE A 42 -9.81 -12.40 -3.05
N LEU A 43 -10.88 -11.61 -2.92
CA LEU A 43 -10.93 -10.27 -3.48
C LEU A 43 -10.04 -9.30 -2.68
N ILE A 44 -10.02 -9.39 -1.35
CA ILE A 44 -9.16 -8.56 -0.49
C ILE A 44 -7.69 -8.80 -0.79
N TYR A 45 -7.24 -10.05 -0.70
CA TYR A 45 -5.85 -10.40 -0.97
C TYR A 45 -5.48 -10.16 -2.44
N GLY A 46 -6.40 -10.41 -3.37
CA GLY A 46 -6.19 -10.20 -4.80
C GLY A 46 -5.99 -8.73 -5.15
N PHE A 47 -6.92 -7.85 -4.75
CA PHE A 47 -6.77 -6.41 -5.01
C PHE A 47 -5.58 -5.81 -4.27
N SER A 48 -5.30 -6.26 -3.04
CA SER A 48 -4.14 -5.78 -2.29
C SER A 48 -2.82 -6.18 -2.97
N LEU A 49 -2.72 -7.40 -3.50
CA LEU A 49 -1.57 -7.82 -4.31
C LEU A 49 -1.41 -6.99 -5.59
N CYS A 50 -2.51 -6.57 -6.22
CA CYS A 50 -2.49 -5.67 -7.38
C CYS A 50 -1.97 -4.25 -7.05
N ILE A 51 -1.92 -3.83 -5.78
CA ILE A 51 -1.32 -2.56 -5.36
C ILE A 51 0.20 -2.64 -5.39
N VAL A 52 0.76 -3.79 -5.00
CA VAL A 52 2.18 -3.95 -4.64
C VAL A 52 3.13 -3.52 -5.77
N GLY A 53 3.00 -4.14 -6.94
CA GLY A 53 3.87 -3.86 -8.09
C GLY A 53 3.77 -2.41 -8.56
N PRO A 54 2.55 -1.90 -8.85
CA PRO A 54 2.36 -0.52 -9.25
C PRO A 54 2.90 0.51 -8.24
N PHE A 55 2.65 0.34 -6.93
CA PHE A 55 3.16 1.27 -5.92
C PHE A 55 4.69 1.24 -5.82
N LEU A 56 5.32 0.06 -5.91
CA LEU A 56 6.77 -0.06 -5.95
C LEU A 56 7.38 0.69 -7.15
N LEU A 57 6.78 0.54 -8.33
CA LEU A 57 7.25 1.19 -9.55
C LEU A 57 6.95 2.70 -9.56
N GLU A 58 5.88 3.14 -8.91
CA GLU A 58 5.59 4.54 -8.66
C GLU A 58 6.67 5.19 -7.78
N MET A 59 7.04 4.54 -6.68
CA MET A 59 8.11 5.00 -5.78
C MET A 59 9.49 4.93 -6.43
N LEU A 60 9.73 3.95 -7.31
CA LEU A 60 10.93 3.90 -8.13
C LEU A 60 11.01 5.12 -9.08
N ALA A 61 9.91 5.46 -9.74
CA ALA A 61 9.85 6.66 -10.56
C ALA A 61 10.11 7.93 -9.73
N LEU A 62 9.58 8.01 -8.50
CA LEU A 62 9.88 9.12 -7.57
C LEU A 62 11.38 9.24 -7.29
N HIS A 63 12.07 8.11 -7.03
CA HIS A 63 13.51 8.11 -6.81
C HIS A 63 14.30 8.61 -8.02
N TYR A 64 13.92 8.20 -9.23
CA TYR A 64 14.56 8.66 -10.46
C TYR A 64 14.37 10.16 -10.72
N ILE A 65 13.26 10.74 -10.26
CA ILE A 65 12.98 12.17 -10.44
C ILE A 65 13.47 13.08 -9.31
N ALA A 66 13.93 12.51 -8.19
CA ALA A 66 14.42 13.27 -7.07
C ALA A 66 15.72 14.02 -7.42
N GLU A 67 15.84 15.27 -6.92
CA GLU A 67 17.06 16.05 -7.00
C GLU A 67 18.22 15.35 -6.25
N GLN A 68 19.46 15.64 -6.64
CA GLN A 68 20.65 14.90 -6.19
C GLN A 68 20.83 14.96 -4.67
N ASP A 69 20.60 16.12 -4.06
CA ASP A 69 20.67 16.36 -2.61
C ASP A 69 19.54 15.63 -1.83
N LYS A 70 18.43 15.32 -2.48
CA LYS A 70 17.27 14.61 -1.90
C LYS A 70 17.30 13.10 -2.16
N LYS A 71 18.29 12.58 -2.90
CA LYS A 71 18.35 11.15 -3.27
C LYS A 71 18.48 10.19 -2.10
N PHE A 72 19.17 10.58 -1.02
CA PHE A 72 19.24 9.76 0.18
C PHE A 72 17.84 9.42 0.71
N TRP A 73 16.97 10.43 0.80
CA TRP A 73 15.60 10.31 1.27
C TRP A 73 14.71 9.51 0.33
N SER A 74 14.78 9.78 -0.98
CA SER A 74 13.98 9.02 -1.96
C SER A 74 14.43 7.57 -2.10
N HIS A 75 15.73 7.29 -1.92
CA HIS A 75 16.26 5.92 -1.92
C HIS A 75 15.81 5.17 -0.65
N GLY A 76 15.90 5.82 0.53
CA GLY A 76 15.36 5.28 1.77
C GLY A 76 13.86 4.95 1.65
N ALA A 77 13.08 5.86 1.06
CA ALA A 77 11.67 5.61 0.78
C ALA A 77 11.46 4.36 -0.10
N LEU A 78 12.23 4.23 -1.19
CA LEU A 78 12.18 3.08 -2.08
C LEU A 78 12.55 1.76 -1.38
N LEU A 79 13.56 1.76 -0.51
CA LEU A 79 13.94 0.57 0.27
C LEU A 79 12.80 0.10 1.19
N PHE A 80 12.12 1.04 1.87
CA PHE A 80 10.97 0.69 2.69
C PHE A 80 9.75 0.27 1.85
N THR A 81 9.55 0.83 0.65
CA THR A 81 8.55 0.33 -0.29
C THR A 81 8.87 -1.09 -0.75
N LEU A 82 10.16 -1.45 -0.92
CA LEU A 82 10.57 -2.82 -1.23
C LEU A 82 10.28 -3.77 -0.06
N ILE A 83 10.55 -3.36 1.19
CA ILE A 83 10.17 -4.15 2.37
C ILE A 83 8.67 -4.41 2.40
N TYR A 84 7.84 -3.38 2.19
CA TYR A 84 6.40 -3.53 2.01
C TYR A 84 6.07 -4.57 0.94
N ALA A 85 6.67 -4.44 -0.25
CA ALA A 85 6.38 -5.32 -1.37
C ALA A 85 6.72 -6.79 -1.07
N VAL A 86 7.83 -7.05 -0.39
CA VAL A 86 8.27 -8.41 -0.03
C VAL A 86 7.29 -9.06 0.94
N PHE A 87 6.98 -8.42 2.07
CA PHE A 87 6.13 -9.02 3.10
C PHE A 87 4.69 -9.20 2.64
N VAL A 88 4.14 -8.20 1.97
CA VAL A 88 2.76 -8.23 1.49
C VAL A 88 2.57 -9.24 0.35
N THR A 89 3.54 -9.35 -0.57
CA THR A 89 3.52 -10.40 -1.60
C THR A 89 3.64 -11.79 -0.98
N ALA A 90 4.59 -11.98 -0.06
CA ALA A 90 4.77 -13.26 0.62
C ALA A 90 3.49 -13.68 1.35
N ASN A 91 2.79 -12.73 1.97
CA ASN A 91 1.51 -13.00 2.61
C ASN A 91 0.42 -13.41 1.63
N TYR A 92 0.03 -12.51 0.73
CA TYR A 92 -1.18 -12.72 -0.06
C TYR A 92 -1.04 -13.83 -1.11
N VAL A 93 0.18 -14.08 -1.62
CA VAL A 93 0.40 -15.24 -2.49
C VAL A 93 0.16 -16.54 -1.73
N VAL A 94 0.65 -16.66 -0.49
CA VAL A 94 0.42 -17.86 0.33
C VAL A 94 -1.06 -18.00 0.68
N GLN A 95 -1.74 -16.91 1.08
CA GLN A 95 -3.17 -16.97 1.37
C GLN A 95 -3.99 -17.44 0.15
N LEU A 96 -3.78 -16.81 -1.01
CA LEU A 96 -4.54 -17.08 -2.23
C LEU A 96 -4.26 -18.45 -2.83
N THR A 97 -2.99 -18.87 -2.86
CA THR A 97 -2.58 -20.07 -3.63
C THR A 97 -2.47 -21.33 -2.78
N THR A 98 -2.35 -21.19 -1.46
CA THR A 98 -2.17 -22.33 -0.55
C THR A 98 -3.29 -22.40 0.48
N VAL A 99 -3.51 -21.35 1.27
CA VAL A 99 -4.41 -21.40 2.43
C VAL A 99 -5.86 -21.57 2.02
N ILE A 100 -6.38 -20.68 1.17
CA ILE A 100 -7.77 -20.73 0.72
C ILE A 100 -8.07 -22.06 0.00
N PRO A 101 -7.26 -22.54 -0.96
CA PRO A 101 -7.49 -23.85 -1.59
C PRO A 101 -7.49 -25.03 -0.60
N MET A 102 -6.58 -25.06 0.39
CA MET A 102 -6.53 -26.13 1.39
C MET A 102 -7.72 -26.10 2.34
N ASN A 103 -8.17 -24.91 2.74
CA ASN A 103 -9.39 -24.72 3.52
C ASN A 103 -10.63 -25.22 2.74
N LEU A 104 -10.75 -24.87 1.45
CA LEU A 104 -11.85 -25.34 0.59
C LEU A 104 -11.85 -26.85 0.38
N ARG A 105 -10.68 -27.50 0.47
CA ARG A 105 -10.54 -28.96 0.44
C ARG A 105 -10.79 -29.65 1.79
N GLY A 106 -11.06 -28.89 2.86
CA GLY A 106 -11.28 -29.40 4.21
C GLY A 106 -10.02 -29.84 4.95
N VAL A 107 -8.83 -29.52 4.45
CA VAL A 107 -7.52 -29.92 5.02
C VAL A 107 -6.72 -28.73 5.59
N GLY A 108 -7.39 -27.61 5.83
CA GLY A 108 -6.77 -26.39 6.40
C GLY A 108 -6.12 -26.59 7.77
N ALA A 109 -6.54 -27.61 8.52
CA ALA A 109 -5.95 -27.93 9.81
C ALA A 109 -4.45 -28.29 9.73
N ASP A 110 -4.01 -28.83 8.59
CA ASP A 110 -2.63 -29.28 8.37
C ASP A 110 -1.65 -28.12 8.15
N ILE A 111 -2.18 -26.94 7.80
CA ILE A 111 -1.40 -25.75 7.41
C ILE A 111 -1.75 -24.53 8.27
N LYS A 112 -2.27 -24.71 9.48
CA LYS A 112 -2.71 -23.61 10.36
C LYS A 112 -1.67 -22.51 10.56
N LEU A 113 -0.38 -22.86 10.58
CA LEU A 113 0.72 -21.88 10.70
C LEU A 113 0.77 -20.89 9.53
N LEU A 114 0.29 -21.30 8.36
CA LEU A 114 0.27 -20.48 7.15
C LEU A 114 -0.96 -19.58 7.05
N ALA A 115 -1.99 -19.81 7.87
CA ALA A 115 -3.21 -19.02 7.83
C ALA A 115 -2.99 -17.61 8.42
N GLN A 116 -3.54 -16.60 7.75
CA GLN A 116 -3.62 -15.26 8.32
C GLN A 116 -4.79 -15.21 9.33
N THR A 117 -4.46 -15.19 10.61
CA THR A 117 -5.39 -14.98 11.72
C THR A 117 -4.80 -13.95 12.68
N PRO A 118 -5.58 -13.29 13.54
CA PRO A 118 -5.03 -12.31 14.48
C PRO A 118 -3.85 -12.90 15.27
N HIS A 119 -2.73 -12.17 15.28
CA HIS A 119 -1.46 -12.58 15.90
C HIS A 119 -0.78 -13.81 15.28
N SER A 120 -1.15 -14.22 14.06
CA SER A 120 -0.39 -15.23 13.32
C SER A 120 0.84 -14.63 12.65
N MET A 121 1.75 -15.49 12.21
CA MET A 121 2.95 -15.08 11.46
C MET A 121 2.61 -14.20 10.25
N PHE A 122 1.56 -14.53 9.51
CA PHE A 122 1.14 -13.78 8.33
C PHE A 122 0.42 -12.47 8.67
N TRP A 123 -0.22 -12.39 9.84
CA TRP A 123 -0.71 -11.14 10.40
C TRP A 123 0.42 -10.16 10.73
N ASP A 124 1.51 -10.66 11.31
CA ASP A 124 2.68 -9.85 11.61
C ASP A 124 3.41 -9.40 10.35
N TYR A 125 3.46 -10.24 9.31
CA TYR A 125 4.01 -9.86 8.00
C TYR A 125 3.22 -8.73 7.37
N ASP A 126 1.90 -8.83 7.42
CA ASP A 126 0.99 -7.79 6.95
C ASP A 126 1.22 -6.47 7.70
N ALA A 127 1.33 -6.54 9.04
CA ALA A 127 1.64 -5.39 9.90
C ALA A 127 2.93 -4.69 9.49
N ILE A 128 4.04 -5.45 9.39
CA ILE A 128 5.34 -4.91 8.99
C ILE A 128 5.29 -4.33 7.58
N GLY A 129 4.55 -4.96 6.67
CA GLY A 129 4.32 -4.45 5.33
C GLY A 129 3.73 -3.04 5.34
N TYR A 130 2.59 -2.85 5.99
CA TYR A 130 1.90 -1.55 6.02
C TYR A 130 2.65 -0.51 6.86
N ILE A 131 3.36 -0.92 7.91
CA ILE A 131 4.27 -0.02 8.64
C ILE A 131 5.40 0.47 7.75
N ALA A 132 6.00 -0.43 6.95
CA ALA A 132 7.04 -0.06 6.00
C ALA A 132 6.51 0.89 4.91
N MET A 133 5.29 0.71 4.41
CA MET A 133 4.63 1.68 3.51
C MET A 133 4.55 3.07 4.17
N GLY A 134 4.14 3.13 5.44
CA GLY A 134 4.07 4.37 6.21
C GLY A 134 5.41 5.09 6.33
N ILE A 135 6.46 4.35 6.69
CA ILE A 135 7.82 4.86 6.78
C ILE A 135 8.33 5.31 5.40
N ALA A 136 8.02 4.58 4.33
CA ALA A 136 8.35 5.00 2.97
C ALA A 136 7.74 6.36 2.63
N CYS A 137 6.46 6.58 2.98
CA CYS A 137 5.81 7.86 2.80
C CYS A 137 6.48 8.97 3.63
N LEU A 138 6.87 8.69 4.88
CA LEU A 138 7.56 9.64 5.74
C LEU A 138 8.94 10.05 5.17
N LEU A 139 9.72 9.06 4.71
CA LEU A 139 11.04 9.28 4.13
C LEU A 139 10.99 10.00 2.78
N ALA A 140 9.89 9.86 2.02
CA ALA A 140 9.71 10.58 0.77
C ALA A 140 9.36 12.07 0.94
N LEU A 141 8.94 12.52 2.13
CA LEU A 141 8.54 13.91 2.35
C LEU A 141 9.56 14.96 1.89
N PRO A 142 10.87 14.83 2.17
CA PRO A 142 11.87 15.83 1.76
C PRO A 142 12.04 15.97 0.25
N VAL A 143 11.57 14.99 -0.53
CA VAL A 143 11.61 15.02 -2.00
C VAL A 143 10.69 16.10 -2.57
N PHE A 144 9.58 16.37 -1.88
CA PHE A 144 8.55 17.28 -2.35
C PHE A 144 8.77 18.72 -1.87
N GLU A 145 8.67 19.65 -2.83
CA GLU A 145 8.71 21.08 -2.57
C GLU A 145 7.58 21.54 -1.64
N ARG A 146 7.88 22.54 -0.81
CA ARG A 146 6.89 23.15 0.10
C ARG A 146 5.92 24.10 -0.61
N GLN A 147 6.06 24.28 -1.92
CA GLN A 147 5.25 25.18 -2.74
C GLN A 147 4.69 24.47 -3.98
N GLY A 148 3.68 25.06 -4.60
CA GLY A 148 3.00 24.48 -5.76
C GLY A 148 2.31 23.15 -5.45
N PHE A 149 2.20 22.26 -6.45
CA PHE A 149 1.50 20.98 -6.28
C PHE A 149 2.25 19.98 -5.39
N GLY A 150 3.58 20.10 -5.27
CA GLY A 150 4.39 19.24 -4.40
C GLY A 150 3.95 19.28 -2.93
N ARG A 151 3.45 20.43 -2.46
CA ARG A 151 2.88 20.57 -1.11
C ARG A 151 1.73 19.61 -0.85
N TRP A 152 0.85 19.41 -1.83
CA TRP A 152 -0.30 18.52 -1.68
C TRP A 152 0.11 17.05 -1.62
N VAL A 153 1.09 16.66 -2.44
CA VAL A 153 1.69 15.31 -2.36
C VAL A 153 2.32 15.09 -1.00
N ARG A 154 3.08 16.08 -0.51
CA ARG A 154 3.70 16.05 0.82
C ARG A 154 2.66 15.88 1.92
N HIS A 155 1.53 16.58 1.86
CA HIS A 155 0.45 16.42 2.84
C HIS A 155 -0.22 15.05 2.76
N ALA A 156 -0.46 14.51 1.57
CA ALA A 156 -1.02 13.17 1.40
C ALA A 156 -0.08 12.09 1.98
N PHE A 157 1.22 12.19 1.70
CA PHE A 157 2.24 11.29 2.24
C PHE A 157 2.37 11.40 3.76
N LEU A 158 2.35 12.63 4.28
CA LEU A 158 2.41 12.87 5.73
C LEU A 158 1.17 12.31 6.42
N ALA A 159 -0.02 12.54 5.86
CA ALA A 159 -1.26 11.98 6.38
C ALA A 159 -1.18 10.45 6.44
N ASN A 160 -0.72 9.80 5.36
CA ASN A 160 -0.55 8.34 5.35
C ASN A 160 0.46 7.84 6.41
N ALA A 161 1.58 8.53 6.57
CA ALA A 161 2.58 8.19 7.58
C ALA A 161 2.04 8.38 9.02
N LEU A 162 1.19 9.37 9.26
CA LEU A 162 0.59 9.61 10.58
C LEU A 162 -0.50 8.59 10.94
N VAL A 163 -1.05 7.87 9.96
CA VAL A 163 -1.96 6.75 10.21
C VAL A 163 -1.20 5.49 10.64
N THR A 164 0.09 5.38 10.34
CA THR A 164 0.91 4.20 10.65
C THR A 164 0.95 3.82 12.14
N PRO A 165 1.06 4.74 13.11
CA PRO A 165 0.93 4.38 14.53
C PRO A 165 -0.43 3.77 14.89
N LEU A 166 -1.52 4.23 14.25
CA LEU A 166 -2.85 3.64 14.45
C LEU A 166 -2.88 2.22 13.89
N ILE A 167 -2.31 2.00 12.70
CA ILE A 167 -2.19 0.67 12.10
C ILE A 167 -1.38 -0.26 13.02
N ALA A 168 -0.20 0.17 13.48
CA ALA A 168 0.62 -0.60 14.39
C ALA A 168 -0.15 -0.97 15.67
N PHE A 169 -0.94 -0.03 16.20
CA PHE A 169 -1.81 -0.32 17.34
C PHE A 169 -2.86 -1.38 17.00
N VAL A 170 -3.54 -1.29 15.85
CA VAL A 170 -4.52 -2.31 15.42
C VAL A 170 -3.91 -3.71 15.30
N TYR A 171 -2.70 -3.82 14.75
CA TYR A 171 -2.06 -5.13 14.55
C TYR A 171 -1.49 -5.73 15.84
N PHE A 172 -0.92 -4.90 16.74
CA PHE A 172 -0.20 -5.37 17.92
C PHE A 172 -0.97 -5.26 19.24
N TYR A 173 -2.21 -4.76 19.22
CA TYR A 173 -3.04 -4.75 20.42
C TYR A 173 -3.39 -6.19 20.84
N PRO A 174 -3.31 -6.56 22.14
CA PRO A 174 -3.43 -7.97 22.57
C PRO A 174 -4.76 -8.67 22.24
N GLU A 175 -5.84 -7.91 22.08
CA GLU A 175 -7.17 -8.46 21.83
C GLU A 175 -7.72 -7.94 20.48
N PHE A 176 -7.95 -8.86 19.56
CA PHE A 176 -8.56 -8.51 18.28
C PHE A 176 -10.07 -8.24 18.42
N SER A 177 -10.53 -7.16 17.79
CA SER A 177 -11.97 -6.91 17.60
C SER A 177 -12.23 -6.15 16.31
N GLU A 178 -13.41 -6.31 15.73
CA GLU A 178 -13.82 -5.54 14.54
C GLU A 178 -13.89 -4.04 14.81
N ARG A 179 -14.15 -3.64 16.06
CA ARG A 179 -14.12 -2.22 16.47
C ARG A 179 -12.70 -1.66 16.43
N LEU A 180 -11.70 -2.48 16.73
CA LEU A 180 -10.29 -2.09 16.63
C LEU A 180 -9.91 -1.80 15.17
N LEU A 181 -10.39 -2.61 14.20
CA LEU A 181 -10.18 -2.37 12.77
C LEU A 181 -10.68 -0.99 12.31
N LEU A 182 -11.67 -0.41 12.98
CA LEU A 182 -12.18 0.93 12.65
C LEU A 182 -11.13 2.03 12.85
N LEU A 183 -10.13 1.82 13.72
CA LEU A 183 -8.99 2.75 13.84
C LEU A 183 -8.13 2.79 12.56
N GLY A 184 -8.24 1.77 11.70
CA GLY A 184 -7.62 1.72 10.38
C GLY A 184 -8.39 2.49 9.30
N ILE A 185 -9.61 2.96 9.55
CA ILE A 185 -10.43 3.70 8.56
C ILE A 185 -9.68 4.86 7.90
N PRO A 186 -8.90 5.70 8.62
CA PRO A 186 -8.14 6.77 7.98
C PRO A 186 -7.26 6.30 6.82
N TRP A 187 -6.72 5.08 6.89
CA TRP A 187 -5.88 4.49 5.85
C TRP A 187 -6.63 4.33 4.52
N THR A 188 -7.93 4.04 4.58
CA THR A 188 -8.80 3.88 3.40
C THR A 188 -8.89 5.15 2.55
N ILE A 189 -8.52 6.30 3.12
CA ILE A 189 -8.48 7.59 2.42
C ILE A 189 -7.02 7.99 2.15
N THR A 190 -6.15 7.90 3.17
CA THR A 190 -4.78 8.42 3.05
C THR A 190 -3.91 7.65 2.08
N ALA A 191 -4.04 6.32 2.01
CA ALA A 191 -3.22 5.51 1.12
C ALA A 191 -3.60 5.69 -0.37
N PRO A 192 -4.89 5.59 -0.77
CA PRO A 192 -5.29 5.95 -2.13
C PRO A 192 -4.94 7.40 -2.48
N ALA A 193 -5.10 8.34 -1.55
CA ALA A 193 -4.72 9.73 -1.78
C ALA A 193 -3.22 9.88 -2.03
N ALA A 194 -2.35 9.23 -1.25
CA ALA A 194 -0.91 9.29 -1.48
C ALA A 194 -0.54 8.84 -2.91
N MET A 195 -1.07 7.69 -3.35
CA MET A 195 -0.85 7.15 -4.70
C MET A 195 -1.40 8.09 -5.78
N LEU A 196 -2.64 8.57 -5.63
CA LEU A 196 -3.25 9.46 -6.62
C LEU A 196 -2.50 10.79 -6.73
N PHE A 197 -2.15 11.42 -5.62
CA PHE A 197 -1.47 12.71 -5.65
C PHE A 197 -0.07 12.61 -6.23
N LEU A 198 0.65 11.52 -5.95
CA LEU A 198 1.95 11.27 -6.58
C LEU A 198 1.82 10.99 -8.09
N ALA A 199 0.83 10.19 -8.51
CA ALA A 199 0.51 10.03 -9.93
C ALA A 199 0.27 11.38 -10.62
N LEU A 200 -0.62 12.20 -10.05
CA LEU A 200 -0.95 13.54 -10.58
C LEU A 200 0.27 14.47 -10.58
N TYR A 201 1.19 14.32 -9.64
CA TYR A 201 2.44 15.06 -9.61
C TYR A 201 3.31 14.74 -10.83
N PHE A 202 3.48 13.46 -11.18
CA PHE A 202 4.19 13.08 -12.40
C PHE A 202 3.52 13.66 -13.65
N ARG A 203 2.19 13.62 -13.73
CA ARG A 203 1.44 14.19 -14.86
C ARG A 203 1.68 15.70 -15.01
N ARG A 204 1.72 16.45 -13.91
CA ARG A 204 1.95 17.89 -13.93
C ARG A 204 3.40 18.27 -14.23
N MET A 205 4.36 17.43 -13.85
CA MET A 205 5.78 17.62 -14.14
C MET A 205 6.19 17.13 -15.54
N THR A 206 5.28 16.47 -16.28
CA THR A 206 5.55 16.06 -17.66
C THR A 206 5.62 17.31 -18.55
N PRO A 207 6.76 17.61 -19.20
CA PRO A 207 6.88 18.80 -20.04
C PRO A 207 5.92 18.72 -21.24
N ASN A 208 5.07 19.73 -21.43
CA ASN A 208 4.24 19.86 -22.63
C ASN A 208 5.13 20.06 -23.87
N GLU A 209 4.77 19.45 -25.00
CA GLU A 209 5.45 19.60 -26.31
C GLU A 209 5.23 20.95 -27.00
N ARG A 210 4.91 22.00 -26.24
CA ARG A 210 4.65 23.34 -26.79
C ARG A 210 5.60 24.37 -26.19
N THR A 211 6.89 24.23 -26.49
CA THR A 211 7.88 25.31 -26.61
C THR A 211 9.07 24.78 -27.40
#